data_AF-A0A6L5H3W8-F1
#
_entry.id   AF-A0A6L5H3W8-F1
#
_cell.length_a   1.000
_cell.length_b   1.000
_cell.length_c   1.000
_cell.angle_alpha   90.00
_cell.angle_beta   90.00
_cell.angle_gamma   90.00
#
_symmetry.space_group_name_H-M   'P 1'
#
loop_
_entity.id
_entity.type
_entity.pdbx_description
1 polymer ?
#
loop_
_entity_poly.entity_id
_entity_poly.type
_entity_poly.pdbx_seq_one_letter_code
_entity_poly.pdbx_strand_id
1 'polypeptide(L)'
;MKRFIAIWILLSAGLNIWQMDRIRDLEEKRPIVIYKADNQDAEIKGRVVHKDKIGDLYTITIQNYGIFVVTKDVYDKVKVGDEVML
;
A
#
# COMPACT_ATOMS: atom_id res chain seq x y z
N MET A 1 26.20 18.22 -48.87
CA MET A 1 26.01 19.01 -47.64
C MET A 1 24.53 19.14 -47.26
N LYS A 2 23.71 19.99 -47.90
CA LYS A 2 22.30 20.24 -47.48
C LYS A 2 21.39 19.00 -47.43
N ARG A 3 21.50 18.09 -48.41
CA ARG A 3 20.71 16.83 -48.44
C ARG A 3 21.03 15.87 -47.28
N PHE A 4 22.29 15.82 -46.85
CA PHE A 4 22.71 15.00 -45.71
C PHE A 4 22.16 15.56 -44.38
N ILE A 5 22.19 16.88 -44.22
CA ILE A 5 21.65 17.54 -43.02
C ILE A 5 20.14 17.28 -42.90
N ALA A 6 19.39 17.38 -44.00
CA ALA A 6 17.96 17.07 -44.01
C ALA A 6 17.65 15.61 -43.63
N ILE A 7 18.46 14.66 -44.12
CA ILE A 7 18.33 13.24 -43.76
C ILE A 7 18.56 13.04 -42.26
N TRP A 8 19.62 13.64 -41.70
CA TRP A 8 19.91 13.54 -40.27
C TRP A 8 18.84 14.16 -39.38
N ILE A 9 18.24 15.29 -39.81
CA ILE A 9 17.11 15.91 -39.10
C ILE A 9 15.90 14.98 -39.08
N LEU A 10 15.55 14.37 -40.21
CA LEU A 10 14.43 13.43 -40.30
C LEU A 10 14.68 12.16 -39.47
N LEU A 11 15.90 11.64 -39.49
CA LEU A 11 16.29 10.45 -38.73
C LEU A 11 16.23 10.73 -37.22
N SER A 12 16.72 11.90 -36.78
CA SER A 12 16.64 12.33 -35.38
C SER A 12 15.20 12.58 -34.93
N ALA A 13 14.38 13.24 -35.75
CA ALA A 13 12.97 13.47 -35.46
C ALA A 13 12.19 12.15 -35.35
N GLY A 14 12.42 11.20 -36.26
CA GLY A 14 11.81 9.88 -36.21
C GLY A 14 12.20 9.10 -34.95
N LEU A 15 13.47 9.17 -34.54
CA LEU A 15 13.95 8.50 -33.33
C LEU A 15 13.32 9.10 -32.05
N ASN A 16 13.15 10.41 -31.99
CA ASN A 16 12.47 11.08 -30.87
C ASN A 16 11.00 10.68 -30.75
N ILE A 17 10.27 10.61 -31.87
CA ILE A 17 8.85 10.18 -31.88
C ILE A 17 8.72 8.73 -31.39
N TRP A 18 9.60 7.83 -31.84
CA TRP A 18 9.60 6.44 -31.41
C TRP A 18 9.93 6.26 -29.93
N GLN A 19 10.86 7.05 -29.39
CA GLN A 19 11.17 7.03 -27.95
C GLN A 19 9.98 7.50 -27.11
N MET A 20 9.29 8.56 -27.54
CA MET A 20 8.15 9.11 -26.81
C MET A 20 6.99 8.12 -26.70
N ASP A 21 6.72 7.36 -27.76
CA ASP A 21 5.65 6.35 -27.78
C ASP A 21 5.93 5.20 -26.78
N ARG A 22 7.19 4.73 -26.72
CA ARG A 22 7.61 3.70 -25.76
C ARG A 22 7.58 4.20 -24.31
N ILE A 23 7.84 5.49 -24.07
CA ILE A 23 7.76 6.09 -22.73
C ILE A 23 6.29 6.13 -22.26
N ARG A 24 5.37 6.50 -23.13
CA ARG A 24 3.92 6.52 -22.83
C ARG A 24 3.42 5.14 -22.38
N ASP A 25 3.80 4.08 -23.09
CA ASP A 25 3.43 2.70 -22.74
C ASP A 25 3.96 2.26 -21.36
N LEU A 26 5.13 2.78 -20.96
CA LEU A 26 5.74 2.49 -19.66
C LEU A 26 5.11 3.31 -18.53
N GLU A 27 4.70 4.55 -18.79
CA GLU A 27 3.97 5.39 -17.83
C GLU A 27 2.56 4.86 -17.55
N GLU A 28 1.84 4.36 -18.58
CA GLU A 28 0.55 3.70 -18.39
C GLU A 28 0.66 2.44 -17.52
N LYS A 29 1.78 1.72 -17.60
CA LYS A 29 2.09 0.51 -16.83
C LYS A 29 2.90 0.78 -15.57
N ARG A 30 2.89 2.01 -15.06
CA ARG A 30 3.63 2.35 -13.84
C ARG A 30 3.29 1.35 -12.72
N PRO A 31 4.29 0.67 -12.14
CA PRO A 31 4.04 -0.27 -11.05
C PRO A 31 3.50 0.50 -9.85
N ILE A 32 2.21 0.31 -9.56
CA ILE A 32 1.60 0.80 -8.32
C ILE A 32 1.93 -0.23 -7.25
N VAL A 33 2.65 0.20 -6.21
CA VAL A 33 2.84 -0.61 -5.02
C VAL A 33 1.54 -0.57 -4.24
N ILE A 34 0.70 -1.59 -4.41
CA ILE A 34 -0.50 -1.78 -3.59
C ILE A 34 -0.06 -2.53 -2.33
N TYR A 35 -0.03 -1.83 -1.20
CA TYR A 35 0.11 -2.48 0.10
C TYR A 35 -1.21 -3.17 0.45
N LYS A 36 -1.35 -4.44 0.08
CA LYS A 36 -2.45 -5.27 0.54
C LYS A 36 -2.11 -5.75 1.96
N ALA A 37 -2.81 -5.22 2.96
CA ALA A 37 -2.81 -5.83 4.28
C ALA A 37 -3.67 -7.11 4.19
N ASP A 38 -3.04 -8.28 4.32
CA ASP A 38 -3.67 -9.60 4.12
C ASP A 38 -4.33 -10.12 5.41
N ASN A 39 -5.13 -9.26 6.04
CA ASN A 39 -5.83 -9.54 7.29
C ASN A 39 -7.35 -9.66 7.10
N GLN A 40 -7.87 -9.47 5.87
CA GLN A 40 -9.19 -10.00 5.52
C GLN A 40 -9.07 -11.53 5.49
N ASP A 41 -9.85 -12.22 6.32
CA ASP A 41 -9.91 -13.68 6.51
C ASP A 41 -8.97 -14.31 7.56
N ALA A 42 -8.15 -13.51 8.25
CA ALA A 42 -7.39 -14.01 9.40
C ALA A 42 -8.24 -13.90 10.68
N GLU A 43 -8.96 -14.97 11.04
CA GLU A 43 -9.67 -15.05 12.33
C GLU A 43 -8.66 -14.98 13.49
N ILE A 44 -8.62 -13.85 14.19
CA ILE A 44 -7.75 -13.67 15.36
C ILE A 44 -8.53 -14.04 16.59
N LYS A 45 -8.29 -15.24 17.12
CA LYS A 45 -8.88 -15.71 18.37
C LYS A 45 -7.86 -15.68 19.50
N GLY A 46 -8.03 -14.79 20.47
CA GLY A 46 -7.10 -14.72 21.59
C GLY A 46 -7.62 -13.95 22.78
N ARG A 47 -6.83 -13.98 23.86
CA ARG A 47 -7.12 -13.26 25.11
C ARG A 47 -6.52 -11.87 25.09
N VAL A 48 -7.29 -10.86 25.46
CA VAL A 48 -6.77 -9.51 25.64
C VAL A 48 -5.92 -9.44 26.90
N VAL A 49 -4.66 -9.03 26.76
CA VAL A 49 -3.70 -8.93 27.87
C VAL A 49 -3.40 -7.50 28.27
N HIS A 50 -3.61 -6.54 27.37
CA HIS A 50 -3.34 -5.13 27.63
C HIS A 50 -4.23 -4.24 26.77
N LYS A 51 -4.47 -3.02 27.24
CA LYS A 51 -5.22 -1.99 26.55
C LYS A 51 -4.49 -0.67 26.74
N ASP A 52 -4.30 0.07 25.66
CA ASP A 52 -3.61 1.35 25.69
C ASP A 52 -4.26 2.37 24.73
N LYS A 53 -3.95 3.65 24.91
CA LYS A 53 -4.33 4.72 23.99
C LYS A 53 -3.08 5.47 23.55
N ILE A 54 -2.67 5.25 22.30
CA ILE A 54 -1.51 5.92 21.72
C ILE A 54 -2.00 7.11 20.89
N GLY A 55 -1.92 8.31 21.48
CA GLY A 55 -2.47 9.52 20.88
C GLY A 55 -4.00 9.44 20.77
N ASP A 56 -4.52 9.40 19.53
CA ASP A 56 -5.95 9.27 19.24
C ASP A 56 -6.39 7.84 18.88
N LEU A 57 -5.45 6.89 18.84
CA LEU A 57 -5.72 5.50 18.50
C LEU A 57 -5.98 4.67 19.77
N TYR A 58 -7.02 3.85 19.72
CA TYR A 58 -7.32 2.87 20.74
C TYR A 58 -6.68 1.54 20.38
N THR A 59 -5.88 0.96 21.28
CA THR A 59 -5.16 -0.29 21.00
C THR A 59 -5.46 -1.37 22.04
N ILE A 60 -5.56 -2.62 21.57
CA ILE A 60 -5.65 -3.80 22.43
C ILE A 60 -4.53 -4.77 22.08
N THR A 61 -3.89 -5.35 23.09
CA THR A 61 -2.88 -6.39 22.90
C THR A 61 -3.54 -7.74 23.10
N ILE A 62 -3.46 -8.59 22.09
CA ILE A 62 -3.96 -9.96 22.12
C ILE A 62 -2.77 -10.90 22.31
N GLN A 63 -2.89 -11.79 23.30
CA GLN A 63 -1.88 -12.80 23.61
C GLN A 63 -1.56 -13.64 22.37
N ASN A 64 -0.26 -13.83 22.08
CA ASN A 64 0.27 -14.56 20.92
C ASN A 64 0.05 -13.92 19.53
N TYR A 65 -0.64 -12.78 19.44
CA TYR A 65 -0.86 -12.08 18.16
C TYR A 65 -0.16 -10.72 18.09
N GLY A 66 -0.30 -9.87 19.11
CA GLY A 66 0.29 -8.53 19.13
C GLY A 66 -0.71 -7.43 19.41
N ILE A 67 -0.38 -6.21 18.97
CA ILE A 67 -1.16 -4.98 19.24
C ILE A 67 -2.06 -4.67 18.05
N PHE A 68 -3.35 -4.47 18.32
CA PHE A 68 -4.37 -4.16 17.32
C PHE A 68 -4.97 -2.79 17.59
N VAL A 69 -5.08 -1.97 16.56
CA VAL A 69 -5.86 -0.73 16.62
C VAL A 69 -7.33 -1.08 16.40
N VAL A 70 -8.18 -0.66 17.33
CA VAL A 70 -9.62 -0.91 17.29
C VAL A 70 -10.40 0.40 17.37
N THR A 71 -11.68 0.34 17.03
CA THR A 71 -12.56 1.50 17.24
C THR A 71 -12.79 1.71 18.73
N LYS A 72 -13.16 2.95 19.11
CA LYS A 72 -13.50 3.28 20.50
C LYS A 72 -14.59 2.37 21.06
N ASP A 73 -15.62 2.06 20.28
CA ASP A 73 -16.73 1.22 20.71
C ASP A 73 -16.28 -0.20 21.04
N VAL A 74 -15.34 -0.77 20.27
CA VAL A 74 -14.76 -2.09 20.56
C VAL A 74 -13.84 -2.01 21.77
N TYR A 75 -13.00 -0.96 21.84
CA TYR A 75 -12.13 -0.72 22.99
C TYR A 75 -12.94 -0.65 24.29
N ASP A 76 -14.04 0.09 24.33
CA ASP A 76 -14.82 0.26 25.57
C ASP A 76 -15.59 -1.02 25.96
N LYS A 77 -15.97 -1.86 24.99
CA LYS A 77 -16.65 -3.14 25.23
C LYS A 77 -15.73 -4.22 25.80
N VAL A 78 -14.50 -4.31 25.30
CA VAL A 78 -13.58 -5.41 25.59
C VAL A 78 -12.76 -5.11 26.85
N LYS A 79 -12.62 -6.07 27.76
CA LYS A 79 -11.81 -5.98 28.98
C LYS A 79 -10.55 -6.83 28.88
N VAL A 80 -9.54 -6.48 29.68
CA VAL A 80 -8.35 -7.34 29.85
C VAL A 80 -8.80 -8.64 30.49
N GLY A 81 -8.45 -9.76 29.86
CA GLY A 81 -8.87 -11.11 30.23
C GLY A 81 -9.95 -11.69 29.31
N ASP A 82 -10.65 -10.87 28.53
CA ASP A 82 -11.68 -11.34 27.61
C ASP A 82 -11.09 -12.13 26.44
N GLU A 83 -11.79 -13.17 26.02
CA GLU A 83 -11.55 -13.82 24.73
C GLU A 83 -12.26 -13.06 23.63
N VAL A 84 -11.51 -12.67 22.60
CA VAL A 84 -12.02 -11.95 21.44
C VAL A 84 -11.73 -12.72 20.16
N MET A 85 -12.63 -12.54 19.20
CA MET A 85 -12.49 -12.95 17.81
C MET A 85 -12.57 -11.68 16.97
N LEU A 86 -11.48 -11.34 16.28
CA LEU A 86 -11.37 -10.21 15.35
C LEU A 86 -11.26 -10.70 13.92
#